data_AF-A0A8J4C7W5-F1
#
_entry.id   AF-A0A8J4C7W5-F1
#
_cell.length_a   1.000
_cell.length_b   1.000
_cell.length_c   1.000
_cell.angle_alpha   90.00
_cell.angle_beta   90.00
_cell.angle_gamma   90.00
#
_symmetry.space_group_name_H-M   'P 1'
#
loop_
_entity.id
_entity.type
_entity.pdbx_description
1 polymer ?
#
loop_
_entity_poly.entity_id
_entity_poly.type
_entity_poly.pdbx_seq_one_letter_code
_entity_poly.pdbx_strand_id
1 'polypeptide(L)'
;MGNTSMIDARARGVKLQRGRAKEIFLAGRSVGGCDDLLAQLADGSFMQQLAVAKSGSAVAVPPELLKEIQSVRQRAEAKAAQASTKTSAQPLEGLKARLQLPESQGGIARSERTIGSRVFRVFTARQLLDWLSSAGEADPWITATELLAANAVTPATLDRAEAEHVAAAVADAGSGSGTSVPHHAVGERKEMLLLTLATETPRPPAGEALNTQFWWHGPARPANEVAGNLRQLILELYDKHLSPDGRSVSYGAIRSDPQFAEFVVATAELQKVDLSPLSREELMSFAINLYNALIIHALVALNLTRMSAAQRASFFSRTAKYNIGGLDYSADDLENGVLRGNRAGASNLFNILGVHGLAGGHWKSGDPRLGKVVRPVDPRIHFALVCGAKSCPPIKLYTPSNLEEGLAAAAEAFCAGEVLVDRARREVRLSKIFKERFAGDGATSQVGRGQHSGGI
;
A
#
# COMPACT_ATOMS: atom_id res chain seq x y z
N MET A 1 -65.62 -25.28 -42.18
CA MET A 1 -66.87 -24.49 -42.05
C MET A 1 -67.20 -24.37 -40.56
N GLY A 2 -67.58 -23.18 -40.10
CA GLY A 2 -68.00 -22.88 -38.72
C GLY A 2 -66.93 -22.11 -37.92
N ASN A 3 -66.78 -20.79 -38.12
CA ASN A 3 -67.43 -19.65 -37.43
C ASN A 3 -66.92 -19.31 -36.00
N THR A 4 -66.19 -18.18 -35.94
CA THR A 4 -66.36 -16.99 -35.07
C THR A 4 -66.42 -17.14 -33.53
N SER A 5 -65.48 -16.50 -32.78
CA SER A 5 -65.63 -15.16 -32.17
C SER A 5 -64.61 -14.86 -31.03
N MET A 6 -64.14 -13.60 -30.99
CA MET A 6 -63.79 -12.70 -29.87
C MET A 6 -63.01 -13.16 -28.61
N ILE A 7 -61.82 -12.53 -28.44
CA ILE A 7 -61.38 -11.62 -27.35
C ILE A 7 -62.06 -11.77 -25.97
N ASP A 8 -61.36 -12.27 -24.94
CA ASP A 8 -60.65 -11.49 -23.89
C ASP A 8 -60.12 -12.39 -22.73
N ALA A 9 -59.13 -11.86 -22.02
CA ALA A 9 -58.76 -12.05 -20.62
C ALA A 9 -57.86 -13.24 -20.17
N ARG A 10 -56.60 -12.83 -19.93
CA ARG A 10 -55.79 -12.99 -18.71
C ARG A 10 -54.82 -14.18 -18.55
N ALA A 11 -53.59 -13.74 -18.28
CA ALA A 11 -52.61 -14.26 -17.33
C ALA A 11 -51.93 -15.59 -17.69
N ARG A 12 -50.70 -15.49 -18.20
CA ARG A 12 -49.68 -16.53 -18.01
C ARG A 12 -48.25 -15.98 -18.16
N GLY A 13 -47.58 -15.88 -17.01
CA GLY A 13 -46.15 -16.09 -16.75
C GLY A 13 -45.11 -15.57 -17.74
N VAL A 14 -44.48 -14.44 -17.42
CA VAL A 14 -43.15 -14.12 -17.94
C VAL A 14 -42.11 -14.84 -17.06
N LYS A 15 -41.61 -15.97 -17.56
CA LYS A 15 -40.35 -16.56 -17.09
C LYS A 15 -39.22 -15.56 -17.38
N LEU A 16 -38.60 -15.01 -16.34
CA LEU A 16 -37.36 -14.25 -16.46
C LEU A 16 -36.23 -15.21 -16.90
N GLN A 17 -35.94 -15.22 -18.20
CA GLN A 17 -34.73 -15.83 -18.73
C GLN A 17 -33.50 -14.99 -18.38
N ARG A 18 -32.38 -15.70 -18.20
CA ARG A 18 -31.05 -15.18 -17.88
C ARG A 18 -30.52 -14.24 -18.96
N GLY A 19 -29.91 -13.13 -18.52
CA GLY A 19 -29.17 -12.18 -19.35
C GLY A 19 -29.73 -10.77 -19.22
N ARG A 20 -29.55 -10.09 -18.08
CA ARG A 20 -29.95 -8.68 -17.97
C ARG A 20 -28.93 -7.82 -18.73
N ALA A 21 -29.42 -7.15 -19.78
CA ALA A 21 -28.76 -5.99 -20.35
C ALA A 21 -28.50 -4.96 -19.24
N LYS A 22 -27.38 -4.24 -19.32
CA LYS A 22 -27.03 -3.19 -18.36
C LYS A 22 -28.06 -2.05 -18.51
N GLU A 23 -28.87 -1.84 -17.48
CA GLU A 23 -29.76 -0.68 -17.41
C GLU A 23 -28.97 0.58 -17.02
N ILE A 24 -29.32 1.69 -17.66
CA ILE A 24 -28.73 3.00 -17.43
C ILE A 24 -29.70 3.81 -16.59
N PHE A 25 -29.19 4.52 -15.59
CA PHE A 25 -30.00 5.38 -14.73
C PHE A 25 -29.49 6.82 -14.77
N LEU A 26 -30.43 7.76 -14.75
CA LEU A 26 -30.16 9.20 -14.70
C LEU A 26 -30.97 9.82 -13.55
N ALA A 27 -30.28 10.38 -12.56
CA ALA A 27 -30.88 10.95 -11.34
C ALA A 27 -31.93 10.02 -10.68
N GLY A 28 -31.61 8.73 -10.59
CA GLY A 28 -32.47 7.72 -9.95
C GLY A 28 -33.64 7.21 -10.80
N ARG A 29 -33.81 7.67 -12.05
CA ARG A 29 -34.80 7.14 -13.00
C ARG A 29 -34.13 6.22 -14.01
N SER A 30 -34.77 5.09 -14.33
CA SER A 30 -34.27 4.17 -15.36
C SER A 30 -34.46 4.82 -16.74
N VAL A 31 -33.37 4.88 -17.50
CA VAL A 31 -33.32 5.31 -18.90
C VAL A 31 -33.56 4.10 -19.82
N GLY A 32 -33.44 2.87 -19.30
CA GLY A 32 -33.51 1.62 -20.06
C GLY A 32 -32.14 1.08 -20.44
N GLY A 33 -32.09 0.22 -21.46
CA GLY A 33 -30.86 -0.35 -21.99
C GLY A 33 -30.10 0.59 -22.94
N CYS A 34 -29.07 0.04 -23.60
CA CYS A 34 -28.25 0.79 -24.55
C CYS A 34 -29.06 1.28 -25.77
N ASP A 35 -30.00 0.45 -26.27
CA ASP A 35 -30.84 0.79 -27.42
C ASP A 35 -31.87 1.88 -27.07
N ASP A 36 -32.42 1.84 -25.85
CA ASP A 36 -33.34 2.86 -25.35
C ASP A 36 -32.65 4.22 -25.17
N LEU A 37 -31.40 4.22 -24.70
CA LEU A 37 -30.60 5.44 -24.61
C LEU A 37 -30.31 6.03 -26.00
N LEU A 38 -29.96 5.19 -26.98
CA LEU A 38 -29.69 5.65 -28.34
C LEU A 38 -30.95 6.24 -29.00
N ALA A 39 -32.12 5.63 -28.78
CA ALA A 39 -33.40 6.18 -29.23
C ALA A 39 -33.69 7.55 -28.60
N GLN A 40 -33.48 7.68 -27.28
CA GLN A 40 -33.72 8.94 -26.55
C GLN A 40 -32.68 10.03 -26.86
N LEU A 41 -31.47 9.66 -27.29
CA LEU A 41 -30.49 10.60 -27.82
C LEU A 41 -30.90 11.11 -29.21
N ALA A 42 -31.47 10.23 -30.04
CA ALA A 42 -31.90 10.58 -31.40
C ALA A 42 -33.12 11.50 -31.43
N ASP A 43 -34.07 11.32 -30.51
CA ASP A 43 -35.26 12.18 -30.39
C ASP A 43 -35.06 13.40 -29.46
N GLY A 44 -33.88 13.52 -28.85
CA GLY A 44 -33.50 14.62 -27.96
C GLY A 44 -34.09 14.55 -26.55
N SER A 45 -34.94 13.56 -26.25
CA SER A 45 -35.59 13.42 -24.94
C SER A 45 -34.59 13.14 -23.81
N PHE A 46 -33.48 12.46 -24.10
CA PHE A 46 -32.41 12.22 -23.11
C PHE A 46 -31.76 13.53 -22.65
N MET A 47 -31.49 14.45 -23.57
CA MET A 47 -30.85 15.74 -23.25
C MET A 47 -31.77 16.61 -22.39
N GLN A 48 -33.09 16.52 -22.62
CA GLN A 48 -34.09 17.19 -21.80
C GLN A 48 -34.14 16.61 -20.38
N GLN A 49 -34.09 15.28 -20.24
CA GLN A 49 -33.99 14.61 -18.95
C GLN A 49 -32.69 14.96 -18.20
N LEU A 50 -31.56 15.09 -18.91
CA LEU A 50 -30.26 15.47 -18.35
C LEU A 50 -30.24 16.91 -17.84
N ALA A 51 -30.90 17.84 -18.54
CA ALA A 51 -31.03 19.23 -18.09
C ALA A 51 -31.89 19.34 -16.82
N VAL A 52 -32.96 18.55 -16.74
CA VAL A 52 -33.81 18.45 -15.53
C VAL A 52 -33.05 17.81 -14.37
N ALA A 53 -32.25 16.78 -14.63
CA ALA A 53 -31.41 16.14 -13.61
C ALA A 53 -30.33 17.08 -13.03
N LYS A 54 -29.76 17.98 -13.85
CA LYS A 54 -28.74 18.95 -13.42
C LYS A 54 -29.28 20.14 -12.62
N SER A 55 -30.59 20.40 -12.67
CA SER A 55 -31.25 21.50 -11.96
C SER A 55 -31.88 21.09 -10.63
N GLY A 56 -31.99 19.78 -10.36
CA GLY A 56 -32.43 19.24 -9.07
C GLY A 56 -31.28 19.15 -8.07
N SER A 57 -31.50 19.67 -6.86
CA SER A 57 -30.62 19.43 -5.71
C SER A 57 -30.41 17.91 -5.55
N ALA A 58 -29.14 17.51 -5.40
CA ALA A 58 -28.73 16.14 -5.19
C ALA A 58 -29.66 15.42 -4.21
N VAL A 59 -30.04 14.17 -4.50
CA VAL A 59 -30.21 13.12 -3.46
C VAL A 59 -30.54 11.75 -4.06
N ALA A 60 -29.93 10.77 -3.39
CA ALA A 60 -30.29 9.37 -3.22
C ALA A 60 -30.41 8.46 -4.45
N VAL A 61 -29.52 7.48 -4.43
CA VAL A 61 -29.80 6.12 -4.89
C VAL A 61 -31.23 5.71 -4.49
N PRO A 62 -32.06 5.20 -5.41
CA PRO A 62 -33.42 4.78 -5.11
C PRO A 62 -33.50 3.89 -3.85
N PRO A 63 -34.46 4.12 -2.94
CA PRO A 63 -34.59 3.36 -1.69
C PRO A 63 -34.63 1.83 -1.90
N GLU A 64 -35.18 1.40 -3.03
CA GLU A 64 -35.27 0.00 -3.45
C GLU A 64 -33.89 -0.59 -3.75
N LEU A 65 -33.02 0.18 -4.42
CA LEU A 65 -31.65 -0.22 -4.73
C LEU A 65 -30.79 -0.23 -3.45
N LEU A 66 -31.02 0.71 -2.53
CA LEU A 66 -30.38 0.68 -1.20
C LEU A 66 -30.77 -0.57 -0.40
N LYS A 67 -32.06 -0.94 -0.40
CA LYS A 67 -32.54 -2.18 0.21
C LYS A 67 -31.93 -3.42 -0.46
N GLU A 68 -31.78 -3.41 -1.77
CA GLU A 68 -31.19 -4.54 -2.51
C GLU A 68 -29.69 -4.68 -2.18
N ILE A 69 -28.93 -3.57 -2.17
CA ILE A 69 -27.52 -3.53 -1.75
C ILE A 69 -27.35 -4.02 -0.31
N GLN A 70 -28.21 -3.56 0.61
CA GLN A 70 -28.21 -4.01 2.00
C GLN A 70 -28.53 -5.50 2.11
N SER A 71 -29.50 -6.02 1.33
CA SER A 71 -29.84 -7.44 1.33
C SER A 71 -28.72 -8.32 0.77
N VAL A 72 -27.97 -7.83 -0.23
CA VAL A 72 -26.81 -8.53 -0.79
C VAL A 72 -25.66 -8.55 0.22
N ARG A 73 -25.41 -7.42 0.90
CA ARG A 73 -24.44 -7.36 2.01
C ARG A 73 -24.82 -8.31 3.15
N GLN A 74 -26.06 -8.28 3.61
CA GLN A 74 -26.52 -9.18 4.67
C GLN A 74 -26.44 -10.66 4.28
N ARG A 75 -26.70 -11.02 3.01
CA ARG A 75 -26.48 -12.39 2.53
C ARG A 75 -25.00 -12.76 2.45
N ALA A 76 -24.13 -11.83 2.06
CA ALA A 76 -22.69 -12.03 2.04
C ALA A 76 -22.13 -12.18 3.47
N GLU A 77 -22.59 -11.35 4.40
CA GLU A 77 -22.26 -11.39 5.83
C GLU A 77 -22.81 -12.66 6.48
N ALA A 78 -24.05 -13.06 6.20
CA ALA A 78 -24.62 -14.32 6.71
C ALA A 78 -23.89 -15.55 6.14
N LYS A 79 -23.42 -15.49 4.89
CA LYS A 79 -22.60 -16.54 4.27
C LYS A 79 -21.19 -16.58 4.88
N ALA A 80 -20.60 -15.42 5.20
CA ALA A 80 -19.34 -15.32 5.92
C ALA A 80 -19.46 -15.81 7.37
N ALA A 81 -20.57 -15.48 8.05
CA ALA A 81 -20.87 -15.93 9.41
C ALA A 81 -21.22 -17.43 9.47
N GLN A 82 -21.87 -17.99 8.45
CA GLN A 82 -22.06 -19.45 8.33
C GLN A 82 -20.75 -20.20 8.01
N ALA A 83 -19.80 -19.55 7.36
CA ALA A 83 -18.45 -20.09 7.21
C ALA A 83 -17.64 -20.04 8.52
N SER A 84 -17.88 -19.04 9.38
CA SER A 84 -17.18 -18.88 10.67
C SER A 84 -17.78 -19.67 11.85
N THR A 85 -18.98 -20.24 11.72
CA THR A 85 -19.72 -20.89 12.83
C THR A 85 -19.53 -22.40 12.93
N LYS A 86 -18.63 -23.00 12.15
CA LYS A 86 -18.35 -24.45 12.19
C LYS A 86 -17.08 -24.87 12.95
N THR A 87 -16.36 -23.94 13.60
CA THR A 87 -15.09 -24.29 14.25
C THR A 87 -15.14 -23.99 15.74
N SER A 88 -15.08 -25.03 16.56
CA SER A 88 -14.75 -24.92 17.99
C SER A 88 -13.25 -24.62 18.17
N ALA A 89 -12.72 -23.62 17.46
CA ALA A 89 -11.32 -23.22 17.51
C ALA A 89 -11.09 -22.23 18.64
N GLN A 90 -9.92 -22.29 19.28
CA GLN A 90 -9.49 -21.19 20.14
C GLN A 90 -9.36 -19.91 19.30
N PRO A 91 -9.56 -18.71 19.89
CA PRO A 91 -9.27 -17.47 19.16
C PRO A 91 -7.83 -17.48 18.64
N LEU A 92 -7.62 -17.12 17.37
CA LEU A 92 -6.31 -17.15 16.69
C LEU A 92 -5.21 -16.46 17.51
N GLU A 93 -5.54 -15.40 18.24
CA GLU A 93 -4.60 -14.72 19.16
C GLU A 93 -4.11 -15.59 20.32
N GLY A 94 -4.98 -16.44 20.87
CA GLY A 94 -4.60 -17.42 21.88
C GLY A 94 -3.59 -18.44 21.34
N LEU A 95 -3.78 -18.88 20.09
CA LEU A 95 -2.84 -19.78 19.41
C LEU A 95 -1.51 -19.08 19.12
N LYS A 96 -1.52 -17.83 18.64
CA LYS A 96 -0.31 -17.02 18.40
C LYS A 96 0.53 -16.88 19.67
N ALA A 97 -0.11 -16.64 20.81
CA ALA A 97 0.58 -16.54 22.09
C ALA A 97 1.19 -17.88 22.51
N ARG A 98 0.44 -18.98 22.38
CA ARG A 98 0.92 -20.33 22.72
C ARG A 98 2.08 -20.80 21.84
N LEU A 99 2.05 -20.50 20.53
CA LEU A 99 3.12 -20.81 19.57
C LEU A 99 4.49 -20.28 20.02
N GLN A 100 4.50 -19.11 20.66
CA GLN A 100 5.72 -18.44 21.10
C GLN A 100 6.31 -19.06 22.38
N LEU A 101 5.53 -19.80 23.17
CA LEU A 101 5.97 -20.40 24.42
C LEU A 101 7.09 -21.43 24.22
N PRO A 102 7.87 -21.73 25.27
CA PRO A 102 8.75 -22.90 25.28
C PRO A 102 7.95 -24.19 25.06
N GLU A 103 8.59 -25.19 24.44
CA GLU A 103 8.00 -26.51 24.22
C GLU A 103 7.50 -27.16 25.53
N SER A 104 8.26 -26.99 26.62
CA SER A 104 7.89 -27.46 27.96
C SER A 104 6.60 -26.83 28.52
N GLN A 105 6.14 -25.73 27.94
CA GLN A 105 4.91 -25.02 28.30
C GLN A 105 3.82 -25.14 27.22
N GLY A 106 3.96 -26.11 26.30
CA GLY A 106 2.98 -26.37 25.24
C GLY A 106 3.17 -25.55 23.96
N GLY A 107 4.33 -24.91 23.79
CA GLY A 107 4.74 -24.29 22.52
C GLY A 107 5.28 -25.30 21.52
N ILE A 108 5.61 -24.82 20.31
CA ILE A 108 6.14 -25.68 19.24
C ILE A 108 7.67 -25.87 19.38
N ALA A 109 8.10 -27.13 19.23
CA ALA A 109 9.51 -27.52 19.17
C ALA A 109 10.20 -26.87 17.96
N ARG A 110 11.39 -26.30 18.17
CA ARG A 110 12.13 -25.53 17.16
C ARG A 110 13.60 -25.89 17.19
N SER A 111 14.20 -26.07 16.00
CA SER A 111 15.63 -26.34 15.83
C SER A 111 16.31 -25.18 15.10
N GLU A 112 17.58 -24.91 15.40
CA GLU A 112 18.36 -23.95 14.62
C GLU A 112 18.76 -24.55 13.27
N ARG A 113 18.66 -23.75 12.21
CA ARG A 113 19.10 -24.11 10.87
C ARG A 113 19.67 -22.92 10.14
N THR A 114 20.83 -23.11 9.51
CA THR A 114 21.44 -22.11 8.65
C THR A 114 20.87 -22.22 7.24
N ILE A 115 20.31 -21.13 6.72
CA ILE A 115 19.73 -21.03 5.37
C ILE A 115 20.35 -19.80 4.70
N GLY A 116 21.13 -20.02 3.64
CA GLY A 116 21.99 -18.99 3.07
C GLY A 116 23.01 -18.48 4.10
N SER A 117 23.00 -17.17 4.35
CA SER A 117 23.88 -16.51 5.34
C SER A 117 23.21 -16.28 6.70
N ARG A 118 22.00 -16.80 6.94
CA ARG A 118 21.22 -16.52 8.15
C ARG A 118 20.93 -17.79 8.94
N VAL A 119 20.83 -17.63 10.25
CA VAL A 119 20.40 -18.69 11.18
C VAL A 119 18.93 -18.45 11.50
N PHE A 120 18.11 -19.48 11.32
CA PHE A 120 16.68 -19.48 11.63
C PHE A 120 16.38 -20.48 12.74
N ARG A 121 15.39 -20.16 13.58
CA ARG A 121 14.73 -21.15 14.44
C ARG A 121 13.54 -21.69 13.67
N VAL A 122 13.61 -22.95 13.25
CA VAL A 122 12.66 -23.53 12.31
C VAL A 122 11.91 -24.72 12.90
N PHE A 123 10.75 -24.98 12.31
CA PHE A 123 9.96 -26.19 12.44
C PHE A 123 9.36 -26.52 11.08
N THR A 124 8.96 -27.76 10.87
CA THR A 124 8.34 -28.20 9.63
C THR A 124 6.84 -27.92 9.62
N ALA A 125 6.24 -27.78 8.44
CA ALA A 125 4.79 -27.75 8.30
C ALA A 125 4.10 -28.95 8.99
N ARG A 126 4.75 -30.13 8.99
CA ARG A 126 4.24 -31.31 9.69
C ARG A 126 4.20 -31.10 11.21
N GLN A 127 5.28 -30.59 11.80
CA GLN A 127 5.33 -30.27 13.22
C GLN A 127 4.28 -29.23 13.63
N LEU A 128 3.99 -28.25 12.76
CA LEU A 128 2.91 -27.29 13.00
C LEU A 128 1.54 -27.96 13.07
N LEU A 129 1.23 -28.85 12.13
CA LEU A 129 -0.06 -29.55 12.08
C LEU A 129 -0.23 -30.53 13.25
N ASP A 130 0.84 -31.24 13.62
CA ASP A 130 0.83 -32.13 14.79
C ASP A 130 0.64 -31.33 16.09
N TRP A 131 1.25 -30.15 16.20
CA TRP A 131 1.05 -29.24 17.31
C TRP A 131 -0.40 -28.70 17.37
N LEU A 132 -0.96 -28.25 16.24
CA LEU A 132 -2.34 -27.77 16.15
C LEU A 132 -3.36 -28.86 16.51
N SER A 133 -3.13 -30.09 16.03
CA SER A 133 -3.96 -31.25 16.39
C SER A 133 -3.93 -31.50 17.90
N SER A 134 -2.74 -31.44 18.50
CA SER A 134 -2.55 -31.60 19.96
C SER A 134 -3.14 -30.43 20.75
N ALA A 135 -3.22 -29.24 20.14
CA ALA A 135 -3.85 -28.06 20.72
C ALA A 135 -5.38 -28.09 20.68
N GLY A 136 -5.99 -29.10 20.05
CA GLY A 136 -7.44 -29.30 19.97
C GLY A 136 -8.12 -28.55 18.81
N GLU A 137 -7.36 -28.09 17.82
CA GLU A 137 -7.91 -27.38 16.67
C GLU A 137 -8.67 -28.35 15.76
N ALA A 138 -9.91 -27.99 15.41
CA ALA A 138 -10.83 -28.87 14.68
C ALA A 138 -10.37 -29.16 13.25
N ASP A 139 -9.72 -28.19 12.60
CA ASP A 139 -9.09 -28.36 11.30
C ASP A 139 -7.68 -27.72 11.33
N PRO A 140 -6.64 -28.52 11.66
CA PRO A 140 -5.25 -28.04 11.72
C PRO A 140 -4.76 -27.39 10.43
N TRP A 141 -5.29 -27.77 9.26
CA TRP A 141 -4.84 -27.20 7.98
C TRP A 141 -5.42 -25.82 7.74
N ILE A 142 -6.71 -25.64 8.03
CA ILE A 142 -7.35 -24.32 7.97
C ILE A 142 -6.66 -23.39 8.98
N THR A 143 -6.49 -23.82 10.23
CA THR A 143 -5.83 -23.01 11.25
C THR A 143 -4.37 -22.69 10.90
N ALA A 144 -3.61 -23.63 10.30
CA ALA A 144 -2.26 -23.34 9.80
C ALA A 144 -2.25 -22.29 8.68
N THR A 145 -3.23 -22.34 7.78
CA THR A 145 -3.39 -21.35 6.70
C THR A 145 -3.76 -19.98 7.28
N GLU A 146 -4.62 -19.93 8.30
CA GLU A 146 -4.95 -18.69 9.01
C GLU A 146 -3.73 -18.10 9.74
N LEU A 147 -2.88 -18.95 10.33
CA LEU A 147 -1.64 -18.52 10.97
C LEU A 147 -0.62 -17.96 9.96
N LEU A 148 -0.52 -18.53 8.76
CA LEU A 148 0.27 -17.97 7.65
C LEU A 148 -0.32 -16.63 7.18
N ALA A 149 -1.63 -16.58 6.94
CA ALA A 149 -2.31 -15.36 6.50
C ALA A 149 -2.17 -14.21 7.52
N ALA A 150 -2.16 -14.55 8.81
CA ALA A 150 -1.97 -13.61 9.90
C ALA A 150 -0.50 -13.30 10.23
N ASN A 151 0.46 -13.81 9.45
CA ASN A 151 1.90 -13.68 9.70
C ASN A 151 2.30 -14.08 11.14
N ALA A 152 1.67 -15.11 11.70
CA ALA A 152 2.11 -15.71 12.97
C ALA A 152 3.32 -16.64 12.72
N VAL A 153 3.28 -17.34 11.60
CA VAL A 153 4.35 -18.20 11.07
C VAL A 153 4.64 -17.75 9.65
N THR A 154 5.87 -17.95 9.18
CA THR A 154 6.30 -17.56 7.83
C THR A 154 7.27 -18.58 7.27
N PRO A 155 7.33 -18.78 5.94
CA PRO A 155 8.38 -19.58 5.31
C PRO A 155 9.79 -19.14 5.73
N ALA A 156 10.61 -20.09 6.17
CA ALA A 156 11.99 -19.85 6.56
C ALA A 156 12.90 -19.86 5.32
N THR A 157 12.72 -18.89 4.43
CA THR A 157 13.53 -18.75 3.22
C THR A 157 13.83 -17.28 2.93
N LEU A 158 14.89 -17.07 2.16
CA LEU A 158 15.28 -15.77 1.60
C LEU A 158 14.74 -15.57 0.19
N ASP A 159 14.28 -16.63 -0.46
CA ASP A 159 13.77 -16.61 -1.82
C ASP A 159 12.25 -16.46 -1.80
N ARG A 160 11.75 -15.43 -2.49
CA ARG A 160 10.31 -15.15 -2.56
C ARG A 160 9.55 -16.26 -3.28
N ALA A 161 10.08 -16.81 -4.37
CA ALA A 161 9.39 -17.84 -5.13
C ALA A 161 9.28 -19.13 -4.31
N GLU A 162 10.32 -19.45 -3.54
CA GLU A 162 10.29 -20.52 -2.54
C GLU A 162 9.28 -20.22 -1.44
N ALA A 163 9.22 -18.99 -0.91
CA ALA A 163 8.24 -18.62 0.11
C ALA A 163 6.80 -18.77 -0.38
N GLU A 164 6.52 -18.32 -1.62
CA GLU A 164 5.22 -18.48 -2.27
C GLU A 164 4.90 -19.97 -2.50
N HIS A 165 5.88 -20.77 -2.91
CA HIS A 165 5.72 -22.22 -3.06
C HIS A 165 5.39 -22.91 -1.73
N VAL A 166 6.10 -22.56 -0.65
CA VAL A 166 5.87 -23.12 0.68
C VAL A 166 4.46 -22.78 1.17
N ALA A 167 4.04 -21.52 1.03
CA ALA A 167 2.72 -21.09 1.44
C ALA A 167 1.60 -21.76 0.62
N ALA A 168 1.77 -21.88 -0.70
CA ALA A 168 0.84 -22.60 -1.57
C ALA A 168 0.75 -24.07 -1.18
N ALA A 169 1.87 -24.73 -0.90
CA ALA A 169 1.89 -26.13 -0.49
C ALA A 169 1.16 -26.38 0.84
N VAL A 170 1.22 -25.43 1.78
CA VAL A 170 0.44 -25.52 3.03
C VAL A 170 -1.06 -25.34 2.76
N ALA A 171 -1.45 -24.41 1.88
CA ALA A 171 -2.85 -24.17 1.52
C ALA A 171 -3.46 -25.35 0.73
N ASP A 172 -2.74 -25.87 -0.27
CA ASP A 172 -3.22 -26.96 -1.13
C ASP A 172 -3.43 -28.27 -0.36
N ALA A 173 -2.57 -28.55 0.61
CA ALA A 173 -2.67 -29.78 1.40
C ALA A 173 -3.90 -29.81 2.33
N GLY A 174 -4.51 -28.66 2.63
CA GLY A 174 -5.82 -28.57 3.31
C GLY A 174 -7.04 -28.72 2.39
N SER A 175 -6.88 -28.59 1.08
CA SER A 175 -8.02 -28.50 0.14
C SER A 175 -8.67 -29.84 -0.25
N GLY A 176 -8.09 -30.98 0.16
CA GLY A 176 -8.65 -32.31 -0.09
C GLY A 176 -8.71 -32.74 -1.57
N SER A 177 -8.18 -31.95 -2.52
CA SER A 177 -8.06 -32.42 -3.90
C SER A 177 -6.88 -33.38 -4.02
N GLY A 178 -7.19 -34.67 -3.98
CA GLY A 178 -6.28 -35.77 -4.28
C GLY A 178 -5.81 -35.82 -5.73
N THR A 179 -5.34 -34.70 -6.30
CA THR A 179 -4.54 -34.74 -7.51
C THR A 179 -3.17 -35.30 -7.15
N SER A 180 -2.98 -36.56 -7.50
CA SER A 180 -1.71 -37.27 -7.50
C SER A 180 -0.61 -36.39 -8.11
N VAL A 181 0.28 -35.88 -7.27
CA VAL A 181 1.59 -35.44 -7.72
C VAL A 181 2.24 -36.65 -8.43
N PRO A 182 2.72 -36.54 -9.68
CA PRO A 182 3.27 -37.67 -10.42
C PRO A 182 4.35 -38.37 -9.61
N HIS A 183 4.20 -39.68 -9.42
CA HIS A 183 5.03 -40.53 -8.56
C HIS A 183 6.50 -40.68 -9.01
N HIS A 184 6.99 -39.89 -9.96
CA HIS A 184 8.35 -39.97 -10.51
C HIS A 184 9.22 -38.71 -10.34
N ALA A 185 8.82 -37.76 -9.50
CA ALA A 185 9.71 -36.70 -8.97
C ALA A 185 9.87 -36.81 -7.43
N VAL A 186 9.76 -38.04 -6.91
CA VAL A 186 9.49 -38.38 -5.49
C VAL A 186 10.77 -38.79 -4.72
N GLY A 187 11.96 -38.47 -5.22
CA GLY A 187 13.20 -38.57 -4.44
C GLY A 187 13.59 -37.18 -3.90
N GLU A 188 13.68 -37.01 -2.58
CA GLU A 188 14.35 -35.90 -1.86
C GLU A 188 13.60 -34.57 -1.58
N ARG A 189 12.53 -34.15 -2.28
CA ARG A 189 11.95 -32.78 -2.09
C ARG A 189 10.79 -32.62 -1.08
N LYS A 190 10.31 -33.69 -0.43
CA LYS A 190 9.24 -33.61 0.60
C LYS A 190 9.77 -33.37 2.03
N GLU A 191 11.08 -33.46 2.24
CA GLU A 191 11.78 -32.92 3.39
C GLU A 191 12.24 -31.49 3.01
N MET A 192 11.84 -30.37 3.59
CA MET A 192 11.08 -30.00 4.76
C MET A 192 10.51 -28.62 4.42
N LEU A 193 9.19 -28.43 4.33
CA LEU A 193 8.63 -27.07 4.29
C LEU A 193 8.94 -26.41 5.64
N LEU A 194 10.02 -25.62 5.66
CA LEU A 194 10.48 -24.98 6.89
C LEU A 194 9.71 -23.69 7.11
N LEU A 195 9.17 -23.60 8.30
CA LEU A 195 8.50 -22.43 8.83
C LEU A 195 9.32 -21.91 10.00
N THR A 196 9.20 -20.62 10.25
CA THR A 196 9.72 -19.95 11.45
C THR A 196 8.61 -19.09 12.04
N LEU A 197 8.73 -18.75 13.32
CA LEU A 197 7.85 -17.75 13.90
C LEU A 197 8.22 -16.39 13.31
N ALA A 198 7.21 -15.63 12.91
CA ALA A 198 7.41 -14.29 12.36
C ALA A 198 8.25 -13.39 13.30
N THR A 199 7.97 -13.44 14.60
CA THR A 199 8.71 -12.69 15.63
C THR A 199 10.18 -13.08 15.73
N GLU A 200 10.56 -14.25 15.23
CA GLU A 200 11.95 -14.78 15.25
C GLU A 200 12.65 -14.64 13.90
N THR A 201 11.97 -14.17 12.85
CA THR A 201 12.59 -14.05 11.54
C THR A 201 13.79 -13.09 11.60
N PRO A 202 14.96 -13.46 11.06
CA PRO A 202 16.09 -12.56 10.98
C PRO A 202 15.77 -11.28 10.21
N ARG A 203 16.25 -10.14 10.71
CA ARG A 203 16.08 -8.85 10.03
C ARG A 203 16.78 -8.85 8.67
N PRO A 204 16.25 -8.14 7.66
CA PRO A 204 16.93 -7.98 6.38
C PRO A 204 18.28 -7.27 6.56
N PRO A 205 19.36 -7.73 5.89
CA PRO A 205 20.64 -7.04 5.88
C PRO A 205 20.54 -5.72 5.11
N ALA A 206 21.57 -4.88 5.26
CA ALA A 206 21.64 -3.62 4.54
C ALA A 206 21.58 -3.83 3.02
N GLY A 207 20.60 -3.22 2.37
CA GLY A 207 20.47 -3.19 0.91
C GLY A 207 19.32 -4.05 0.37
N GLU A 208 18.80 -4.96 1.19
CA GLU A 208 17.54 -5.67 0.94
C GLU A 208 16.34 -4.81 1.37
N ALA A 209 15.18 -5.11 0.80
CA ALA A 209 13.93 -4.47 1.19
C ALA A 209 13.57 -4.79 2.65
N LEU A 210 13.15 -3.77 3.40
CA LEU A 210 12.88 -3.88 4.83
C LEU A 210 11.63 -4.71 5.14
N ASN A 211 10.78 -4.94 4.15
CA ASN A 211 9.53 -5.67 4.28
C ASN A 211 9.61 -7.10 3.72
N THR A 212 10.80 -7.68 3.51
CA THR A 212 10.96 -9.08 3.07
C THR A 212 11.24 -10.04 4.23
N GLN A 213 11.17 -9.54 5.47
CA GLN A 213 11.16 -10.39 6.67
C GLN A 213 9.87 -11.19 6.82
N PHE A 214 8.78 -10.68 6.23
CA PHE A 214 7.44 -11.27 6.28
C PHE A 214 6.92 -11.40 4.86
N TRP A 215 6.15 -12.44 4.57
CA TRP A 215 5.60 -12.66 3.25
C TRP A 215 4.09 -12.43 3.25
N TRP A 216 3.60 -11.59 2.35
CA TRP A 216 2.17 -11.37 2.23
C TRP A 216 1.54 -12.43 1.33
N HIS A 217 0.68 -13.26 1.92
CA HIS A 217 0.04 -14.39 1.24
C HIS A 217 -1.35 -14.06 0.69
N GLY A 218 -2.00 -13.00 1.19
CA GLY A 218 -3.33 -12.58 0.75
C GLY A 218 -3.31 -11.65 -0.48
N PRO A 219 -4.49 -11.30 -1.02
CA PRO A 219 -4.60 -10.12 -1.88
C PRO A 219 -4.24 -8.86 -1.07
N ALA A 220 -3.62 -7.89 -1.72
CA ALA A 220 -3.41 -6.57 -1.11
C ALA A 220 -4.68 -5.72 -1.24
N ARG A 221 -4.91 -4.86 -0.25
CA ARG A 221 -5.88 -3.77 -0.31
C ARG A 221 -5.44 -2.69 -1.32
N PRO A 222 -6.31 -1.73 -1.67
CA PRO A 222 -5.95 -0.63 -2.56
C PRO A 222 -4.68 0.10 -2.09
N ALA A 223 -3.82 0.47 -3.03
CA ALA A 223 -2.48 1.00 -2.75
C ALA A 223 -2.50 2.17 -1.74
N ASN A 224 -3.40 3.13 -1.94
CA ASN A 224 -3.53 4.31 -1.08
C ASN A 224 -4.04 3.98 0.33
N GLU A 225 -4.86 2.93 0.48
CA GLU A 225 -5.30 2.46 1.80
C GLU A 225 -4.12 1.86 2.56
N VAL A 226 -3.34 0.99 1.90
CA VAL A 226 -2.15 0.36 2.49
C VAL A 226 -1.12 1.44 2.88
N ALA A 227 -0.75 2.33 1.95
CA ALA A 227 0.21 3.39 2.22
C ALA A 227 -0.28 4.37 3.30
N GLY A 228 -1.58 4.69 3.31
CA GLY A 228 -2.17 5.57 4.32
C GLY A 228 -2.17 4.94 5.70
N ASN A 229 -2.53 3.66 5.82
CA ASN A 229 -2.51 2.92 7.08
C ASN A 229 -1.08 2.78 7.63
N LEU A 230 -0.10 2.40 6.79
CA LEU A 230 1.31 2.34 7.19
C LEU A 230 1.82 3.69 7.67
N ARG A 231 1.43 4.76 6.96
CA ARG A 231 1.78 6.12 7.36
C ARG A 231 1.16 6.50 8.70
N GLN A 232 -0.09 6.13 8.96
CA GLN A 232 -0.74 6.40 10.22
C GLN A 232 -0.06 5.65 11.39
N LEU A 233 0.18 4.35 11.25
CA LEU A 233 0.82 3.53 12.28
C LEU A 233 2.18 4.10 12.72
N ILE A 234 3.02 4.48 11.74
CA ILE A 234 4.35 5.03 12.06
C ILE A 234 4.28 6.45 12.64
N LEU A 235 3.24 7.22 12.31
CA LEU A 235 3.01 8.55 12.89
C LEU A 235 2.54 8.45 14.35
N GLU A 236 1.67 7.51 14.66
CA GLU A 236 1.23 7.24 16.03
C GLU A 236 2.43 6.89 16.92
N LEU A 237 3.32 6.01 16.44
CA LEU A 237 4.60 5.71 17.10
C LEU A 237 5.51 6.94 17.21
N TYR A 238 5.62 7.74 16.15
CA TYR A 238 6.44 8.95 16.15
C TYR A 238 5.97 9.95 17.20
N ASP A 239 4.67 10.23 17.25
CA ASP A 239 4.06 11.20 18.15
C ASP A 239 4.08 10.70 19.61
N LYS A 240 3.89 9.39 19.84
CA LYS A 240 4.01 8.75 21.17
C LYS A 240 5.40 8.90 21.79
N HIS A 241 6.44 8.91 20.96
CA HIS A 241 7.86 8.97 21.39
C HIS A 241 8.53 10.32 21.09
N LEU A 242 7.73 11.34 20.80
CA LEU A 242 8.16 12.72 20.60
C LEU A 242 8.43 13.39 21.95
N SER A 243 9.54 14.14 22.03
CA SER A 243 9.88 14.89 23.23
C SER A 243 8.83 15.96 23.52
N PRO A 244 8.60 16.34 24.79
CA PRO A 244 7.58 17.33 25.16
C PRO A 244 7.75 18.70 24.47
N ASP A 245 8.97 19.04 24.07
CA ASP A 245 9.28 20.29 23.34
C ASP A 245 9.02 20.18 21.82
N GLY A 246 8.63 19.00 21.32
CA GLY A 246 8.37 18.72 19.91
C GLY A 246 9.63 18.69 19.02
N ARG A 247 10.83 18.71 19.60
CA ARG A 247 12.08 18.92 18.84
C ARG A 247 12.84 17.65 18.52
N SER A 248 12.59 16.55 19.24
CA SER A 248 13.35 15.30 19.09
C SER A 248 12.48 14.07 19.31
N VAL A 249 12.82 12.96 18.65
CA VAL A 249 12.11 11.67 18.79
C VAL A 249 13.08 10.59 19.25
N SER A 250 12.63 9.77 20.20
CA SER A 250 13.39 8.61 20.67
C SER A 250 13.19 7.40 19.76
N TYR A 251 13.99 7.29 18.70
CA TYR A 251 13.94 6.14 17.79
C TYR A 251 14.29 4.81 18.49
N GLY A 252 15.08 4.84 19.57
CA GLY A 252 15.34 3.67 20.41
C GLY A 252 14.08 3.20 21.14
N ALA A 253 13.26 4.13 21.64
CA ALA A 253 12.00 3.79 22.29
C ALA A 253 10.95 3.28 21.29
N ILE A 254 10.87 3.86 20.08
CA ILE A 254 10.04 3.34 18.98
C ILE A 254 10.42 1.89 18.68
N ARG A 255 11.72 1.59 18.58
CA ARG A 255 12.20 0.24 18.27
C ARG A 255 11.79 -0.81 19.32
N SER A 256 11.69 -0.41 20.59
CA SER A 256 11.29 -1.28 21.69
C SER A 256 9.78 -1.34 21.89
N ASP A 257 9.00 -0.55 21.15
CA ASP A 257 7.55 -0.52 21.24
C ASP A 257 6.93 -1.72 20.51
N PRO A 258 6.05 -2.52 21.14
CA PRO A 258 5.37 -3.63 20.47
C PRO A 258 4.63 -3.22 19.19
N GLN A 259 4.06 -2.01 19.15
CA GLN A 259 3.34 -1.49 17.97
C GLN A 259 4.27 -1.30 16.76
N PHE A 260 5.58 -1.16 16.98
CA PHE A 260 6.54 -1.11 15.88
C PHE A 260 6.66 -2.47 15.18
N ALA A 261 6.59 -3.59 15.90
CA ALA A 261 6.58 -4.91 15.28
C ALA A 261 5.32 -5.10 14.40
N GLU A 262 4.17 -4.63 14.87
CA GLU A 262 2.92 -4.62 14.09
C GLU A 262 3.06 -3.80 12.80
N PHE A 263 3.66 -2.61 12.89
CA PHE A 263 3.98 -1.81 11.71
C PHE A 263 4.88 -2.56 10.73
N VAL A 264 5.97 -3.20 11.20
CA VAL A 264 6.89 -3.94 10.31
C VAL A 264 6.14 -5.09 9.62
N VAL A 265 5.30 -5.85 10.34
CA VAL A 265 4.47 -6.92 9.74
C VAL A 265 3.53 -6.35 8.69
N ALA A 266 2.85 -5.23 8.97
CA ALA A 266 1.94 -4.59 8.04
C ALA A 266 2.63 -4.16 6.72
N THR A 267 3.93 -3.86 6.73
CA THR A 267 4.66 -3.49 5.50
C THR A 267 4.76 -4.64 4.48
N ALA A 268 4.52 -5.90 4.89
CA ALA A 268 4.54 -7.04 3.98
C ALA A 268 3.48 -6.92 2.87
N GLU A 269 2.32 -6.32 3.17
CA GLU A 269 1.20 -6.18 2.22
C GLU A 269 1.61 -5.43 0.93
N LEU A 270 2.58 -4.51 1.03
CA LEU A 270 3.14 -3.79 -0.12
C LEU A 270 3.62 -4.72 -1.23
N GLN A 271 4.09 -5.92 -0.91
CA GLN A 271 4.61 -6.90 -1.88
C GLN A 271 3.59 -7.33 -2.94
N LYS A 272 2.28 -7.15 -2.67
CA LYS A 272 1.18 -7.52 -3.56
C LYS A 272 0.31 -6.33 -3.99
N VAL A 273 0.66 -5.11 -3.60
CA VAL A 273 -0.03 -3.90 -4.04
C VAL A 273 0.13 -3.71 -5.55
N ASP A 274 -0.99 -3.49 -6.25
CA ASP A 274 -1.00 -3.12 -7.67
C ASP A 274 -1.01 -1.59 -7.84
N LEU A 275 -0.02 -1.08 -8.57
CA LEU A 275 0.13 0.34 -8.89
C LEU A 275 -0.42 0.69 -10.29
N SER A 276 -0.98 -0.27 -11.02
CA SER A 276 -1.54 -0.08 -12.37
C SER A 276 -2.81 0.75 -12.47
N PRO A 277 -3.75 0.68 -11.52
CA PRO A 277 -4.98 1.46 -11.63
C PRO A 277 -4.84 2.91 -11.13
N LEU A 278 -3.69 3.30 -10.57
CA LEU A 278 -3.55 4.58 -9.88
C LEU A 278 -3.53 5.75 -10.86
N SER A 279 -4.40 6.73 -10.60
CA SER A 279 -4.30 8.08 -11.14
C SER A 279 -3.01 8.77 -10.68
N ARG A 280 -2.72 9.93 -11.27
CA ARG A 280 -1.55 10.75 -10.90
C ARG A 280 -1.58 11.12 -9.41
N GLU A 281 -2.72 11.58 -8.92
CA GLU A 281 -2.90 12.05 -7.54
C GLU A 281 -2.84 10.87 -6.54
N GLU A 282 -3.37 9.71 -6.92
CA GLU A 282 -3.22 8.47 -6.16
C GLU A 282 -1.77 8.01 -6.08
N LEU A 283 -1.04 8.00 -7.20
CA LEU A 283 0.36 7.63 -7.21
C LEU A 283 1.22 8.60 -6.40
N MET A 284 0.94 9.91 -6.49
CA MET A 284 1.64 10.93 -5.70
C MET A 284 1.41 10.75 -4.19
N SER A 285 0.15 10.66 -3.77
CA SER A 285 -0.17 10.47 -2.34
C SER A 285 0.38 9.16 -1.79
N PHE A 286 0.32 8.08 -2.58
CA PHE A 286 0.95 6.80 -2.26
C PHE A 286 2.46 6.94 -2.04
N ALA A 287 3.18 7.53 -3.00
CA ALA A 287 4.63 7.65 -2.95
C ALA A 287 5.11 8.60 -1.84
N ILE A 288 4.42 9.71 -1.59
CA ILE A 288 4.75 10.64 -0.49
C ILE A 288 4.59 9.95 0.86
N ASN A 289 3.47 9.25 1.08
CA ASN A 289 3.23 8.53 2.33
C ASN A 289 4.26 7.43 2.57
N LEU A 290 4.56 6.62 1.56
CA LEU A 290 5.53 5.53 1.68
C LEU A 290 6.96 6.02 1.81
N TYR A 291 7.36 7.06 1.10
CA TYR A 291 8.69 7.66 1.28
C TYR A 291 8.86 8.07 2.74
N ASN A 292 7.91 8.84 3.27
CA ASN A 292 8.00 9.35 4.63
C ASN A 292 7.96 8.23 5.69
N ALA A 293 7.16 7.18 5.46
CA ALA A 293 7.14 6.00 6.34
C ALA A 293 8.46 5.21 6.27
N LEU A 294 9.01 5.01 5.07
CA LEU A 294 10.27 4.29 4.85
C LEU A 294 11.45 4.97 5.55
N ILE A 295 11.52 6.31 5.53
CA ILE A 295 12.59 7.05 6.21
C ILE A 295 12.55 6.78 7.72
N ILE A 296 11.37 6.86 8.36
CA ILE A 296 11.24 6.60 9.80
C ILE A 296 11.54 5.13 10.09
N HIS A 297 10.99 4.20 9.31
CA HIS A 297 11.27 2.77 9.46
C HIS A 297 12.78 2.48 9.41
N ALA A 298 13.49 3.03 8.41
CA ALA A 298 14.91 2.84 8.26
C ALA A 298 15.71 3.44 9.44
N LEU A 299 15.34 4.64 9.92
CA LEU A 299 15.96 5.26 11.09
C LEU A 299 15.88 4.37 12.33
N VAL A 300 14.71 3.78 12.57
CA VAL A 300 14.44 2.90 13.73
C VAL A 300 15.13 1.55 13.57
N ALA A 301 14.89 0.85 12.45
CA ALA A 301 15.33 -0.52 12.24
C ALA A 301 16.87 -0.66 12.21
N LEU A 302 17.55 0.36 11.68
CA LEU A 302 18.98 0.32 11.37
C LEU A 302 19.81 1.19 12.33
N ASN A 303 19.17 1.86 13.28
CA ASN A 303 19.81 2.66 14.32
C ASN A 303 20.77 3.74 13.75
N LEU A 304 20.37 4.39 12.66
CA LEU A 304 21.19 5.35 11.90
C LEU A 304 21.41 6.68 12.64
N THR A 305 20.86 6.84 13.84
CA THR A 305 21.00 8.04 14.70
C THR A 305 22.44 8.28 15.15
N ARG A 306 23.30 7.26 15.09
CA ARG A 306 24.75 7.36 15.39
C ARG A 306 25.60 7.74 14.17
N MET A 307 25.01 7.83 12.98
CA MET A 307 25.74 8.11 11.74
C MET A 307 25.80 9.61 11.44
N SER A 308 26.86 10.05 10.75
CA SER A 308 26.98 11.41 10.23
C SER A 308 25.87 11.72 9.20
N ALA A 309 25.59 13.01 8.96
CA ALA A 309 24.60 13.43 7.97
C ALA A 309 24.88 12.86 6.56
N ALA A 310 26.16 12.77 6.16
CA ALA A 310 26.56 12.22 4.87
C ALA A 310 26.31 10.69 4.79
N GLN A 311 26.60 9.95 5.86
CA GLN A 311 26.31 8.52 5.93
C GLN A 311 24.80 8.26 5.90
N ARG A 312 24.00 9.07 6.61
CA ARG A 312 22.53 8.99 6.55
C ARG A 312 22.02 9.25 5.14
N ALA A 313 22.50 10.29 4.47
CA ALA A 313 22.11 10.60 3.09
C ALA A 313 22.48 9.48 2.10
N SER A 314 23.69 8.92 2.19
CA SER A 314 24.11 7.79 1.34
C SER A 314 23.33 6.51 1.63
N PHE A 315 22.90 6.32 2.88
CA PHE A 315 22.13 5.15 3.29
C PHE A 315 20.67 5.24 2.82
N PHE A 316 20.02 6.39 3.03
CA PHE A 316 18.65 6.60 2.56
C PHE A 316 18.53 6.52 1.04
N SER A 317 19.54 7.02 0.31
CA SER A 317 19.52 7.05 -1.15
C SER A 317 19.67 5.68 -1.82
N ARG A 318 20.21 4.65 -1.14
CA ARG A 318 20.51 3.37 -1.82
C ARG A 318 20.16 2.10 -1.05
N THR A 319 19.93 2.21 0.25
CA THR A 319 19.89 1.04 1.15
C THR A 319 18.52 0.83 1.78
N ALA A 320 17.79 1.90 2.11
CA ALA A 320 16.41 1.80 2.60
C ALA A 320 15.45 1.56 1.44
N LYS A 321 14.78 0.39 1.43
CA LYS A 321 13.86 -0.01 0.35
C LYS A 321 12.64 -0.73 0.89
N TYR A 322 11.56 -0.71 0.12
CA TYR A 322 10.45 -1.66 0.21
C TYR A 322 10.28 -2.42 -1.09
N ASN A 323 9.87 -3.67 -1.00
CA ASN A 323 9.29 -4.40 -2.11
C ASN A 323 7.82 -3.99 -2.27
N ILE A 324 7.47 -3.43 -3.43
CA ILE A 324 6.14 -2.93 -3.76
C ILE A 324 5.71 -3.60 -5.06
N GLY A 325 4.65 -4.40 -5.01
CA GLY A 325 4.12 -5.11 -6.18
C GLY A 325 5.14 -6.02 -6.87
N GLY A 326 6.11 -6.57 -6.12
CA GLY A 326 7.17 -7.42 -6.69
C GLY A 326 8.48 -6.70 -7.00
N LEU A 327 8.50 -5.36 -7.03
CA LEU A 327 9.68 -4.59 -7.40
C LEU A 327 10.23 -3.83 -6.19
N ASP A 328 11.54 -3.70 -6.10
CA ASP A 328 12.17 -2.93 -5.02
C ASP A 328 12.17 -1.43 -5.35
N TYR A 329 11.71 -0.64 -4.38
CA TYR A 329 11.71 0.82 -4.40
C TYR A 329 12.47 1.35 -3.19
N SER A 330 13.62 1.97 -3.43
CA SER A 330 14.31 2.81 -2.45
C SER A 330 13.61 4.14 -2.19
N ALA A 331 14.05 4.87 -1.17
CA ALA A 331 13.60 6.25 -0.97
C ALA A 331 13.91 7.13 -2.20
N ASP A 332 15.10 6.97 -2.82
CA ASP A 332 15.46 7.68 -4.05
C ASP A 332 14.60 7.24 -5.24
N ASP A 333 14.21 5.97 -5.32
CA ASP A 333 13.29 5.46 -6.35
C ASP A 333 11.91 6.11 -6.22
N LEU A 334 11.37 6.23 -5.01
CA LEU A 334 10.09 6.91 -4.76
C LEU A 334 10.19 8.41 -5.05
N GLU A 335 11.27 9.07 -4.66
CA GLU A 335 11.45 10.50 -4.90
C GLU A 335 11.79 10.81 -6.37
N ASN A 336 12.93 10.33 -6.85
CA ASN A 336 13.50 10.71 -8.15
C ASN A 336 12.89 9.92 -9.31
N GLY A 337 12.63 8.64 -9.09
CA GLY A 337 11.98 7.75 -10.05
C GLY A 337 10.50 8.07 -10.22
N VAL A 338 9.72 7.93 -9.14
CA VAL A 338 8.26 8.09 -9.18
C VAL A 338 7.85 9.56 -9.19
N LEU A 339 8.12 10.31 -8.12
CA LEU A 339 7.55 11.65 -7.90
C LEU A 339 8.14 12.73 -8.82
N ARG A 340 9.44 12.65 -9.14
CA ARG A 340 10.13 13.60 -10.04
C ARG A 340 10.13 13.17 -11.50
N GLY A 341 9.34 12.15 -11.88
CA GLY A 341 9.13 11.78 -13.28
C GLY A 341 10.36 11.14 -13.94
N ASN A 342 11.07 10.27 -13.22
CA ASN A 342 12.30 9.59 -13.63
C ASN A 342 13.51 10.53 -13.85
N ARG A 343 13.64 11.58 -13.03
CA ARG A 343 14.76 12.53 -13.13
C ARG A 343 15.95 12.08 -12.29
N ALA A 344 17.17 12.38 -12.74
CA ALA A 344 18.36 12.11 -11.94
C ALA A 344 18.30 12.81 -10.57
N GLY A 345 18.75 12.11 -9.53
CA GLY A 345 18.88 12.65 -8.18
C GLY A 345 19.85 13.83 -8.09
N ALA A 346 19.65 14.71 -7.12
CA ALA A 346 20.48 15.91 -6.93
C ALA A 346 21.98 15.60 -6.67
N SER A 347 22.26 14.42 -6.13
CA SER A 347 23.61 13.87 -5.90
C SER A 347 24.29 13.31 -7.16
N ASN A 348 23.63 13.35 -8.32
CA ASN A 348 24.27 13.02 -9.59
C ASN A 348 25.34 14.06 -9.95
N LEU A 349 26.51 13.60 -10.38
CA LEU A 349 27.66 14.47 -10.70
C LEU A 349 27.31 15.57 -11.72
N PHE A 350 26.48 15.28 -12.72
CA PHE A 350 26.03 16.28 -13.70
C PHE A 350 25.09 17.34 -13.08
N ASN A 351 24.28 16.95 -12.09
CA ASN A 351 23.45 17.89 -11.33
C ASN A 351 24.29 18.75 -10.37
N ILE A 352 25.33 18.16 -9.75
CA ILE A 352 26.29 18.89 -8.90
C ILE A 352 27.05 19.94 -9.73
N LEU A 353 27.41 19.61 -10.97
CA LEU A 353 28.12 20.50 -11.89
C LEU A 353 27.21 21.51 -12.63
N GLY A 354 25.91 21.56 -12.30
CA GLY A 354 24.97 22.53 -12.88
C GLY A 354 24.54 22.24 -14.32
N VAL A 355 24.84 21.05 -14.85
CA VAL A 355 24.44 20.58 -16.19
C VAL A 355 23.23 19.64 -16.09
N HIS A 356 22.14 20.17 -15.54
CA HIS A 356 20.92 19.43 -15.19
C HIS A 356 20.21 18.71 -16.37
N GLY A 357 20.54 19.05 -17.62
CA GLY A 357 19.95 18.44 -18.83
C GLY A 357 20.73 17.26 -19.44
N LEU A 358 21.94 16.96 -18.95
CA LEU A 358 22.76 15.84 -19.44
C LEU A 358 22.72 14.61 -18.52
N ALA A 359 22.16 14.76 -17.33
CA ALA A 359 21.90 13.63 -16.46
C ALA A 359 20.78 12.78 -17.07
N GLY A 360 21.09 11.56 -17.51
CA GLY A 360 20.05 10.61 -17.96
C GLY A 360 19.03 10.32 -16.85
N GLY A 361 17.90 9.72 -17.23
CA GLY A 361 16.85 9.36 -16.27
C GLY A 361 17.35 8.47 -15.12
N HIS A 362 16.67 8.56 -13.97
CA HIS A 362 16.97 7.79 -12.75
C HIS A 362 17.06 6.28 -13.06
N TRP A 363 16.06 5.78 -13.76
CA TRP A 363 16.02 4.46 -14.38
C TRP A 363 16.28 4.54 -15.89
N LYS A 364 16.93 3.50 -16.40
CA LYS A 364 17.23 3.31 -17.82
C LYS A 364 16.01 2.75 -18.57
N SER A 365 16.03 2.88 -19.89
CA SER A 365 15.02 2.27 -20.76
C SER A 365 14.91 0.76 -20.49
N GLY A 366 13.69 0.25 -20.40
CA GLY A 366 13.40 -1.16 -20.10
C GLY A 366 13.17 -1.46 -18.61
N ASP A 367 13.42 -0.52 -17.69
CA ASP A 367 13.07 -0.73 -16.27
C ASP A 367 11.53 -0.77 -16.10
N PRO A 368 10.96 -1.83 -15.50
CA PRO A 368 9.51 -1.99 -15.36
C PRO A 368 8.87 -0.86 -14.53
N ARG A 369 9.64 -0.17 -13.68
CA ARG A 369 9.16 0.92 -12.82
C ARG A 369 8.90 2.21 -13.60
N LEU A 370 9.38 2.32 -14.85
CA LEU A 370 9.13 3.49 -15.73
C LEU A 370 7.65 3.72 -16.02
N GLY A 371 6.81 2.68 -15.94
CA GLY A 371 5.36 2.81 -16.07
C GLY A 371 4.68 3.48 -14.88
N LYS A 372 5.39 3.69 -13.76
CA LYS A 372 4.87 4.21 -12.48
C LYS A 372 5.53 5.54 -12.14
N VAL A 373 5.42 6.52 -13.03
CA VAL A 373 6.04 7.83 -12.86
C VAL A 373 5.00 8.94 -12.94
N VAL A 374 5.14 9.93 -12.08
CA VAL A 374 4.22 11.07 -11.99
C VAL A 374 4.51 12.05 -13.11
N ARG A 375 3.48 12.38 -13.89
CA ARG A 375 3.50 13.46 -14.89
C ARG A 375 2.14 14.17 -14.93
N PRO A 376 2.08 15.51 -14.96
CA PRO A 376 3.20 16.45 -14.79
C PRO A 376 3.78 16.38 -13.36
N VAL A 377 5.07 16.71 -13.21
CA VAL A 377 5.73 16.77 -11.90
C VAL A 377 5.22 17.97 -11.12
N ASP A 378 4.99 17.80 -9.82
CA ASP A 378 4.69 18.90 -8.90
C ASP A 378 5.95 19.24 -8.08
N PRO A 379 6.51 20.46 -8.18
CA PRO A 379 7.72 20.81 -7.46
C PRO A 379 7.51 20.94 -5.94
N ARG A 380 6.27 21.05 -5.45
CA ARG A 380 5.98 21.17 -4.01
C ARG A 380 6.23 19.87 -3.24
N ILE A 381 6.40 18.74 -3.92
CA ILE A 381 6.76 17.46 -3.29
C ILE A 381 8.00 17.58 -2.40
N HIS A 382 8.96 18.46 -2.74
CA HIS A 382 10.20 18.65 -1.96
C HIS A 382 9.94 19.13 -0.54
N PHE A 383 8.80 19.79 -0.30
CA PHE A 383 8.38 20.23 1.02
C PHE A 383 7.58 19.15 1.79
N ALA A 384 7.06 18.15 1.08
CA ALA A 384 6.23 17.08 1.64
C ALA A 384 7.02 15.82 2.07
N LEU A 385 8.24 15.61 1.56
CA LEU A 385 9.06 14.41 1.81
C LEU A 385 9.92 14.49 3.10
N VAL A 386 9.65 15.42 4.01
CA VAL A 386 10.51 15.65 5.18
C VAL A 386 10.03 14.83 6.37
N CYS A 387 10.76 13.78 6.77
CA CYS A 387 10.51 13.07 8.04
C CYS A 387 11.78 12.52 8.74
N GLY A 388 12.81 13.37 8.88
CA GLY A 388 14.07 13.05 9.58
C GLY A 388 14.50 14.01 10.71
N ALA A 389 13.60 14.91 11.17
CA ALA A 389 13.69 15.90 12.28
C ALA A 389 13.81 17.41 11.92
N LYS A 390 13.46 18.23 12.95
CA LYS A 390 13.30 19.68 13.15
C LYS A 390 12.08 20.42 12.56
N SER A 391 11.57 20.03 11.39
CA SER A 391 10.33 20.62 10.84
C SER A 391 9.54 19.56 10.07
N CYS A 392 8.51 18.98 10.69
CA CYS A 392 7.57 18.11 9.96
C CYS A 392 6.55 18.98 9.21
N PRO A 393 6.15 18.59 7.99
CA PRO A 393 5.09 19.30 7.28
C PRO A 393 3.77 19.24 8.08
N PRO A 394 2.92 20.27 7.98
CA PRO A 394 1.68 20.36 8.74
C PRO A 394 0.71 19.23 8.40
N ILE A 395 0.68 18.82 7.13
CA ILE A 395 -0.06 17.64 6.68
C ILE A 395 0.89 16.45 6.67
N LYS A 396 0.63 15.51 7.58
CA LYS A 396 1.44 14.30 7.77
C LYS A 396 0.95 13.11 6.95
N LEU A 397 -0.31 13.10 6.50
CA LEU A 397 -0.95 12.04 5.72
C LEU A 397 -1.61 12.61 4.46
N TYR A 398 -1.19 12.11 3.30
CA TYR A 398 -1.67 12.55 2.00
C TYR A 398 -2.67 11.55 1.41
N THR A 399 -3.72 12.06 0.80
CA THR A 399 -4.78 11.34 0.09
C THR A 399 -5.04 12.07 -1.22
N PRO A 400 -5.64 11.43 -2.24
CA PRO A 400 -5.98 12.13 -3.47
C PRO A 400 -6.83 13.39 -3.24
N SER A 401 -7.72 13.36 -2.26
CA SER A 401 -8.62 14.47 -1.93
C SER A 401 -7.96 15.66 -1.23
N ASN A 402 -6.88 15.44 -0.45
CA ASN A 402 -6.19 16.52 0.28
C ASN A 402 -4.80 16.83 -0.28
N LEU A 403 -4.39 16.21 -1.40
CA LEU A 403 -3.04 16.31 -1.94
C LEU A 403 -2.68 17.76 -2.27
N GLU A 404 -3.56 18.48 -2.94
CA GLU A 404 -3.33 19.87 -3.36
C GLU A 404 -3.12 20.80 -2.17
N GLU A 405 -4.05 20.78 -1.21
CA GLU A 405 -3.98 21.56 0.02
C GLU A 405 -2.75 21.16 0.86
N GLY A 406 -2.46 19.86 0.94
CA GLY A 406 -1.28 19.31 1.62
C GLY A 406 0.03 19.84 1.07
N LEU A 407 0.18 19.81 -0.25
CA LEU A 407 1.37 20.31 -0.92
C LEU A 407 1.52 21.83 -0.78
N ALA A 408 0.42 22.58 -0.88
CA ALA A 408 0.41 24.03 -0.66
C ALA A 408 0.82 24.37 0.77
N ALA A 409 0.18 23.76 1.77
CA ALA A 409 0.47 23.99 3.19
C ALA A 409 1.91 23.61 3.55
N ALA A 410 2.44 22.53 3.00
CA ALA A 410 3.84 22.15 3.20
C ALA A 410 4.81 23.20 2.63
N ALA A 411 4.53 23.71 1.43
CA ALA A 411 5.34 24.75 0.80
C ALA A 411 5.28 26.08 1.57
N GLU A 412 4.10 26.48 2.00
CA GLU A 412 3.89 27.71 2.79
C GLU A 412 4.60 27.64 4.14
N ALA A 413 4.43 26.53 4.88
CA ALA A 413 5.08 26.33 6.16
C ALA A 413 6.61 26.35 6.04
N PHE A 414 7.15 25.71 4.99
CA PHE A 414 8.59 25.76 4.72
C PHE A 414 9.06 27.19 4.42
N CYS A 415 8.38 27.90 3.53
CA CYS A 415 8.75 29.26 3.17
C CYS A 415 8.70 30.21 4.38
N ALA A 416 7.67 30.09 5.22
CA ALA A 416 7.51 30.91 6.42
C ALA A 416 8.64 30.71 7.44
N GLY A 417 9.21 29.49 7.52
CA GLY A 417 10.29 29.18 8.46
C GLY A 417 11.71 29.43 7.93
N GLU A 418 11.95 29.20 6.63
CA GLU A 418 13.31 29.09 6.07
C GLU A 418 13.66 30.20 5.06
N VAL A 419 12.70 31.03 4.63
CA VAL A 419 12.95 32.15 3.72
C VAL A 419 13.07 33.45 4.50
N LEU A 420 14.22 34.11 4.39
CA LEU A 420 14.46 35.40 5.05
C LEU A 420 14.46 36.54 4.03
N VAL A 421 13.61 37.53 4.25
CA VAL A 421 13.50 38.73 3.40
C VAL A 421 14.13 39.92 4.13
N ASP A 422 15.30 40.36 3.67
CA ASP A 422 15.94 41.61 4.10
C ASP A 422 15.44 42.76 3.22
N ARG A 423 14.39 43.45 3.67
CA ARG A 423 13.79 44.57 2.93
C ARG A 423 14.72 45.78 2.82
N ALA A 424 15.60 45.99 3.79
CA ALA A 424 16.54 47.11 3.80
C ALA A 424 17.62 46.92 2.73
N ARG A 425 18.13 45.69 2.60
CA ARG A 425 19.10 45.33 1.55
C ARG A 425 18.47 44.94 0.22
N ARG A 426 17.14 44.80 0.16
CA ARG A 426 16.39 44.25 -0.98
C ARG A 426 16.89 42.85 -1.37
N GLU A 427 17.21 42.04 -0.36
CA GLU A 427 17.75 40.68 -0.52
C GLU A 427 16.76 39.63 0.00
N VAL A 428 16.70 38.48 -0.68
CA VAL A 428 15.99 37.29 -0.20
C VAL A 428 17.00 36.16 -0.02
N ARG A 429 17.07 35.59 1.19
CA ARG A 429 17.91 34.43 1.49
C ARG A 429 17.04 33.18 1.44
N LEU A 430 17.45 32.24 0.59
CA LEU A 430 16.76 30.99 0.34
C LEU A 430 17.61 29.82 0.85
N SER A 431 16.93 28.77 1.33
CA SER A 431 17.58 27.48 1.59
C SER A 431 18.17 26.88 0.31
N LYS A 432 19.27 26.12 0.44
CA LYS A 432 19.93 25.44 -0.69
C LYS A 432 19.00 24.48 -1.45
N ILE A 433 17.93 24.01 -0.82
CA ILE A 433 16.92 23.14 -1.45
C ILE A 433 16.34 23.76 -2.72
N PHE A 434 16.15 25.09 -2.76
CA PHE A 434 15.64 25.80 -3.94
C PHE A 434 16.59 25.69 -5.14
N LYS A 435 17.90 25.67 -4.90
CA LYS A 435 18.89 25.49 -5.96
C LYS A 435 19.01 24.03 -6.39
N GLU A 436 19.08 23.12 -5.42
CA GLU A 436 19.42 21.72 -5.64
C GLU A 436 18.25 20.89 -6.20
N ARG A 437 17.00 21.25 -5.86
CA ARG A 437 15.81 20.46 -6.17
C ARG A 437 14.90 21.09 -7.23
N PHE A 438 14.81 22.42 -7.31
CA PHE A 438 13.84 23.11 -8.19
C PHE A 438 14.39 23.49 -9.57
N ALA A 439 15.71 23.67 -9.72
CA ALA A 439 16.32 24.16 -10.97
C ALA A 439 16.08 23.24 -12.20
N GLY A 440 15.87 21.95 -11.98
CA GLY A 440 15.52 20.98 -13.04
C GLY A 440 14.04 20.62 -13.10
N ASP A 441 13.22 21.11 -12.16
CA ASP A 441 11.88 20.58 -11.93
C ASP A 441 10.74 21.32 -12.65
N GLY A 442 11.08 22.35 -13.44
CA GLY A 442 10.11 23.15 -14.20
C GLY A 442 9.61 24.40 -13.46
N ALA A 443 10.15 24.68 -12.27
CA ALA A 443 9.91 25.94 -11.58
C ALA A 443 10.64 27.08 -12.32
N THR A 444 9.87 28.00 -12.92
CA THR A 444 10.44 29.21 -13.52
C THR A 444 10.90 30.14 -12.41
N SER A 445 12.22 30.34 -12.30
CA SER A 445 12.77 31.46 -11.55
C SER A 445 12.50 32.75 -12.31
N GLN A 446 11.29 33.32 -12.17
CA GLN A 446 11.13 34.75 -12.44
C GLN A 446 11.82 35.51 -11.31
N VAL A 447 13.14 35.62 -11.41
CA VAL A 447 13.85 36.73 -10.77
C VAL A 447 13.46 37.98 -11.56
N GLY A 448 12.30 38.53 -11.22
CA GLY A 448 11.94 39.87 -11.66
C GLY A 448 12.95 40.84 -11.08
N ARG A 449 13.98 41.20 -11.86
CA ARG A 449 14.63 42.51 -11.68
C ARG A 449 13.54 43.53 -11.95
N GLY A 450 12.84 43.95 -10.90
CA GLY A 450 11.95 45.09 -10.95
C GLY A 450 12.76 46.30 -11.35
N GLN A 451 12.78 46.57 -12.66
CA GLN A 451 13.20 47.87 -13.17
C GLN A 451 12.19 48.89 -12.65
N HIS A 452 12.75 49.96 -12.10
CA HIS A 452 12.06 51.18 -11.71
C HIS A 452 11.09 51.66 -12.79
N SER A 453 9.87 51.97 -12.37
CA SER A 453 9.08 53.09 -12.88
C SER A 453 8.13 53.54 -11.76
N GLY A 454 7.84 54.85 -11.70
CA GLY A 454 7.31 55.58 -10.53
C GLY A 454 5.92 55.13 -10.08
N GLY A 455 5.36 55.60 -8.97
CA GLY A 455 5.62 56.80 -8.18
C GLY A 455 4.37 56.98 -7.31
N ILE A 456 4.58 57.42 -6.07
CA ILE A 456 3.62 57.71 -4.99
C ILE A 456 2.93 56.48 -4.38
#